data_AF-A0A950J6N9-F1
#
_entry.id   AF-A0A950J6N9-F1
#
_cell.length_a   1.000
_cell.length_b   1.000
_cell.length_c   1.000
_cell.angle_alpha   90.00
_cell.angle_beta   90.00
_cell.angle_gamma   90.00
#
_symmetry.space_group_name_H-M   'P 1'
#
loop_
_entity.id
_entity.type
_entity.pdbx_description
1 polymer ?
#
loop_
_entity_poly.entity_id
_entity_poly.type
_entity_poly.pdbx_seq_one_letter_code
_entity_poly.pdbx_strand_id
1 'polypeptide(L)' 'MNDQIRVRQVRVISEDGQQLGIMLTEEAQEAARQAGLDLIEVSPNAQPPVCKIGDYGRLKYEQSKKDKDAR' A
#
# COMPACT_ATOMS: atom_id res chain seq x y z
N MET A 1 7.60 -12.40 12.27
CA MET A 1 6.12 -12.35 12.38
C MET A 1 5.60 -12.30 10.94
N ASN A 2 5.65 -13.45 10.23
CA ASN A 2 5.32 -13.51 8.81
C ASN A 2 3.92 -14.11 8.57
N ASP A 3 3.12 -14.21 9.64
CA ASP A 3 1.82 -14.89 9.71
C ASP A 3 0.64 -13.99 10.13
N GLN A 4 0.83 -12.66 10.14
CA GLN A 4 -0.15 -11.75 10.75
C GLN A 4 -1.07 -11.00 9.80
N ILE A 5 -0.91 -11.13 8.48
CA ILE A 5 -1.94 -10.68 7.53
C ILE A 5 -2.87 -11.87 7.25
N ARG A 6 -3.77 -12.17 8.21
CA ARG A 6 -4.82 -13.21 8.09
C ARG A 6 -6.04 -12.75 7.26
N VAL A 7 -5.95 -11.58 6.65
CA VAL A 7 -7.08 -10.96 5.94
C VAL A 7 -7.00 -11.38 4.48
N ARG A 8 -8.02 -12.11 4.03
CA ARG A 8 -8.10 -12.61 2.65
C ARG A 8 -8.20 -11.50 1.62
N GLN A 9 -8.73 -10.35 2.03
CA GLN A 9 -9.07 -9.25 1.14
C GLN A 9 -8.53 -7.93 1.69
N VAL A 10 -8.04 -7.11 0.78
CA VAL A 10 -7.55 -5.76 1.04
C VAL A 10 -8.18 -4.80 0.05
N ARG A 11 -8.40 -3.55 0.48
CA ARG A 11 -8.78 -2.47 -0.42
C ARG A 11 -7.51 -1.90 -1.04
N VAL A 12 -7.40 -1.89 -2.36
CA VAL A 12 -6.20 -1.47 -3.08
C VAL A 12 -6.42 -0.13 -3.78
N ILE A 13 -5.42 0.73 -3.64
CA ILE A 13 -5.30 1.99 -4.36
C ILE A 13 -4.07 1.87 -5.26
N SER A 14 -4.16 2.22 -6.53
CA SER A 14 -3.02 2.25 -7.44
C SER A 14 -2.08 3.44 -7.16
N GLU A 15 -0.94 3.47 -7.84
CA GLU A 15 0.06 4.52 -7.69
C GLU A 15 -0.47 5.93 -8.02
N ASP A 16 -1.36 6.02 -9.02
CA ASP A 16 -2.01 7.23 -9.51
C ASP A 16 -3.18 7.69 -8.63
N GLY A 17 -3.52 6.92 -7.59
CA GLY A 17 -4.59 7.24 -6.66
C GLY A 17 -5.96 6.69 -7.06
N GLN A 18 -6.07 5.91 -8.14
CA GLN A 18 -7.32 5.23 -8.47
C GLN A 18 -7.63 4.13 -7.45
N GLN A 19 -8.91 3.98 -7.12
CA GLN A 19 -9.36 2.88 -6.27
C GLN A 19 -9.58 1.64 -7.14
N LEU A 20 -8.71 0.65 -7.00
CA LEU A 20 -8.85 -0.64 -7.68
C LEU A 20 -9.92 -1.53 -7.03
N GLY A 21 -10.42 -1.13 -5.86
CA GLY A 21 -11.48 -1.83 -5.14
C GLY A 21 -10.95 -2.82 -4.11
N ILE A 22 -11.76 -3.80 -3.74
CA ILE A 22 -11.39 -4.85 -2.79
C ILE A 22 -11.00 -6.09 -3.58
N MET A 23 -9.77 -6.58 -3.39
CA MET A 23 -9.25 -7.77 -4.05
C MET A 23 -8.52 -8.66 -3.06
N LEU A 24 -8.13 -9.86 -3.49
CA LEU A 24 -7.35 -10.74 -2.64
C LEU A 24 -5.97 -10.13 -2.37
N THR A 25 -5.42 -10.38 -1.18
CA THR A 25 -4.08 -9.91 -0.83
C THR A 25 -3.03 -10.42 -1.81
N GLU A 26 -3.16 -11.66 -2.30
CA GLU A 26 -2.28 -12.24 -3.30
C GLU A 26 -2.40 -11.55 -4.67
N GLU A 27 -3.62 -11.21 -5.10
CA GLU A 27 -3.85 -10.46 -6.34
C GLU A 27 -3.26 -9.05 -6.26
N ALA A 28 -3.40 -8.40 -5.09
CA ALA A 28 -2.81 -7.09 -4.84
C ALA A 28 -1.28 -7.13 -4.87
N GLN A 29 -0.68 -8.17 -4.29
CA GLN A 29 0.77 -8.39 -4.34
C GLN A 29 1.24 -8.66 -5.76
N GLU A 30 0.50 -9.45 -6.53
CA GLU A 30 0.83 -9.74 -7.91
C GLU A 30 0.72 -8.49 -8.80
N ALA A 31 -0.33 -7.69 -8.65
CA ALA A 31 -0.49 -6.42 -9.36
C ALA A 31 0.67 -5.45 -9.08
N ALA A 32 1.11 -5.36 -7.82
CA ALA A 32 2.28 -4.55 -7.47
C ALA A 32 3.56 -5.09 -8.13
N ARG A 33 3.80 -6.41 -8.08
CA ARG A 33 4.95 -7.06 -8.74
C ARG A 33 4.97 -6.84 -10.26
N GLN A 34 3.82 -6.96 -10.92
CA GLN A 34 3.68 -6.74 -12.36
C GLN A 34 3.97 -5.29 -12.75
N ALA A 35 3.62 -4.33 -11.88
CA ALA A 35 3.96 -2.92 -12.05
C ALA A 35 5.41 -2.59 -11.67
N GLY A 36 6.17 -3.52 -11.09
CA GLY A 36 7.52 -3.26 -10.56
C GLY A 36 7.52 -2.35 -9.33
N LEU A 37 6.41 -2.33 -8.58
CA LEU A 37 6.17 -1.50 -7.41
C LEU A 37 5.93 -2.36 -6.16
N ASP A 38 5.80 -1.70 -5.00
CA ASP A 38 5.50 -2.36 -3.73
C ASP A 38 4.01 -2.21 -3.37
N LEU A 39 3.46 -3.24 -2.70
CA LEU A 39 2.16 -3.14 -2.04
C LEU A 39 2.38 -2.64 -0.60
N ILE A 40 2.00 -1.41 -0.33
CA ILE A 40 2.24 -0.71 0.93
C ILE A 40 0.94 -0.65 1.72
N GLU A 41 0.92 -1.20 2.94
CA GLU A 41 -0.23 -1.05 3.83
C GLU A 41 -0.27 0.38 4.40
N VAL A 42 -1.29 1.15 4.02
CA VAL A 42 -1.46 2.56 4.44
C VAL A 42 -2.45 2.70 5.59
N SER A 43 -3.38 1.75 5.74
CA SER A 43 -4.33 1.74 6.85
C SER A 43 -4.60 0.31 7.34
N PRO A 44 -3.79 -0.21 8.28
CA PRO A 44 -4.00 -1.54 8.88
C PRO A 44 -5.31 -1.66 9.66
N ASN A 45 -5.77 -0.54 10.25
CA ASN A 45 -6.92 -0.54 11.15
C ASN A 45 -8.27 -0.49 10.41
N ALA A 46 -8.27 -0.32 9.08
CA ALA A 46 -9.48 -0.33 8.27
C ALA A 46 -10.02 -1.76 8.09
N GLN A 47 -11.33 -1.90 7.86
CA GLN A 47 -11.97 -3.17 7.50
C GLN A 47 -12.66 -3.04 6.13
N PRO A 48 -12.12 -3.65 5.06
CA PRO A 48 -10.83 -4.35 4.98
C PRO A 48 -9.63 -3.36 5.06
N PRO A 49 -8.42 -3.83 5.42
CA PRO A 49 -7.22 -3.00 5.42
C PRO A 49 -6.99 -2.33 4.07
N VAL A 50 -6.43 -1.11 4.09
CA VAL A 50 -6.16 -0.35 2.88
C VAL A 50 -4.69 -0.46 2.52
N CYS A 51 -4.42 -0.94 1.32
CA CYS A 51 -3.10 -1.02 0.71
C CYS A 51 -3.02 -0.06 -0.49
N LYS A 52 -1.84 0.49 -0.74
CA LYS A 52 -1.52 1.31 -1.89
C LYS A 52 -0.36 0.68 -2.66
N ILE A 53 -0.49 0.57 -3.97
CA ILE A 53 0.60 0.19 -4.87
C ILE A 53 1.46 1.43 -5.11
N GLY A 54 2.77 1.34 -4.89
CA GLY A 54 3.69 2.45 -5.13
C GLY A 54 5.10 2.16 -4.61
N ASP A 55 6.02 3.09 -4.85
CA ASP A 55 7.40 3.00 -4.35
C ASP A 55 7.47 3.45 -2.88
N TYR A 56 7.78 2.51 -1.98
CA TYR A 56 7.87 2.79 -0.55
C TYR A 56 9.04 3.73 -0.21
N GLY A 57 10.15 3.62 -0.94
CA GLY A 57 11.33 4.46 -0.78
C GLY A 57 11.02 5.93 -1.07
N ARG A 58 10.28 6.19 -2.15
CA ARG A 58 9.84 7.53 -2.50
C ARG A 58 8.83 8.10 -1.50
N LEU A 59 7.86 7.30 -1.06
CA LEU A 59 6.85 7.71 -0.06
C LEU A 59 7.49 8.14 1.25
N LYS A 60 8.45 7.34 1.76
CA LYS A 60 9.18 7.67 2.98
C LYS A 60 10.06 8.91 2.83
N TYR A 61 10.64 9.11 1.64
CA TYR A 61 11.44 10.30 1.34
C TYR A 61 10.59 11.57 1.29
N GLU A 62 9.43 11.53 0.62
CA GLU A 62 8.50 12.66 0.54
C GLU A 62 7.94 13.02 1.91
N GLN A 63 7.61 12.04 2.74
CA GLN A 63 7.15 12.27 4.11
C GLN A 63 8.25 12.87 5.00
N SER A 64 9.47 12.30 4.95
CA SER A 64 10.62 12.85 5.68
C SER A 64 10.99 14.27 5.23
N LYS A 65 10.75 14.62 3.96
CA LYS A 65 11.00 15.97 3.45
C LYS A 65 9.94 16.96 3.93
N LYS A 66 8.65 16.59 3.91
CA LYS A 66 7.56 17.42 4.46
C LYS A 66 7.74 17.70 5.95
N ASP A 67 8.16 16.70 6.73
CA ASP A 67 8.41 16.86 8.17
C ASP A 67 9.63 17.75 8.46
N LYS A 68 10.58 17.87 7.51
CA LYS A 68 11.72 18.78 7.62
C LYS A 68 11.42 20.21 7.19
N ASP A 69 10.53 20.40 6.23
CA ASP A 69 10.09 21.73 5.74
C ASP A 69 9.09 22.39 6.71
N ALA A 70 8.39 21.59 7.52
CA ALA A 70 7.45 22.06 8.54
C ALA A 70 8.13 22.50 9.86
N ARG A 71 9.46 22.64 9.90
CA ARG A 71 10.24 22.93 11.11
C ARG A 71 11.00 24.25 11.06
#